data_AF-A0A1S8JSR6-F1
#
_entry.id   AF-A0A1S8JSR6-F1
#
_cell.length_a   1.000
_cell.length_b   1.000
_cell.length_c   1.000
_cell.angle_alpha   90.00
_cell.angle_beta   90.00
_cell.angle_gamma   90.00
#
_symmetry.space_group_name_H-M   'P 1'
#
loop_
_entity.id
_entity.type
_entity.pdbx_description
1 polymer ?
#
loop_
_entity_poly.entity_id
_entity_poly.type
_entity_poly.pdbx_seq_one_letter_code
_entity_poly.pdbx_strand_id
1 'polypeptide(L)'
;KYFGTSGLFVGIIVALVSTEIFRWFVLKNITIKMPASVPPNVSRAFVAIIPGFFVVLLWFIVVVICYKLGIENVHALIADTLAKPLSLLTKTLPGIILVILIQCFFWMFGIHGAQVTGPIIEPLLLQNSDVNRIAYQAGKELPNIITYEFLYNFVFSGGAGCLFALA
;
A
#
# COMPACT_ATOMS: atom_id res chain seq x y z
N LYS A 1 15.68 2.91 6.12
CA LYS A 1 14.74 2.06 6.91
C LYS A 1 13.36 1.97 6.25
N TYR A 2 12.67 3.09 6.00
CA TYR A 2 11.27 3.09 5.54
C TYR A 2 11.05 3.12 4.01
N PHE A 3 12.12 3.11 3.20
CA PHE A 3 11.98 3.01 1.73
C PHE A 3 11.82 1.58 1.21
N GLY A 4 11.84 0.57 2.11
CA GLY A 4 11.58 -0.84 1.79
C GLY A 4 10.16 -1.27 2.14
N THR A 5 9.95 -2.57 2.33
CA THR A 5 8.62 -3.17 2.62
C THR A 5 7.94 -2.56 3.85
N SER A 6 8.72 -2.17 4.86
CA SER A 6 8.22 -1.52 6.09
C SER A 6 7.51 -0.17 5.88
N GLY A 7 7.73 0.51 4.74
CA GLY A 7 7.07 1.77 4.41
C GLY A 7 5.97 1.65 3.36
N LEU A 8 5.68 0.45 2.84
CA LEU A 8 4.81 0.30 1.67
C LEU A 8 3.37 0.76 1.93
N PHE A 9 2.79 0.40 3.07
CA PHE A 9 1.46 0.89 3.49
C PHE A 9 1.42 2.40 3.67
N VAL A 10 2.48 2.96 4.28
CA VAL A 10 2.59 4.40 4.47
C VAL A 10 2.65 5.10 3.12
N GLY A 11 3.44 4.57 2.18
CA GLY A 11 3.52 5.06 0.81
C GLY A 11 2.17 5.06 0.10
N ILE A 12 1.39 3.97 0.20
CA ILE A 12 0.05 3.88 -0.40
C ILE A 12 -0.87 4.97 0.16
N ILE A 13 -0.96 5.11 1.49
CA ILE A 13 -1.83 6.12 2.12
C ILE A 13 -1.38 7.52 1.75
N VAL A 14 -0.08 7.80 1.86
CA VAL A 14 0.47 9.11 1.53
C VAL A 14 0.20 9.47 0.08
N ALA A 15 0.40 8.54 -0.85
CA ALA A 15 0.13 8.75 -2.26
C ALA A 15 -1.35 9.03 -2.53
N LEU A 16 -2.26 8.22 -1.98
CA LEU A 16 -3.70 8.38 -2.19
C LEU A 16 -4.20 9.72 -1.64
N VAL A 17 -3.90 10.02 -0.37
CA VAL A 17 -4.37 11.24 0.28
C VAL A 17 -3.77 12.48 -0.38
N SER A 18 -2.46 12.48 -0.66
CA SER A 18 -1.80 13.62 -1.31
C SER A 18 -2.36 13.88 -2.71
N THR A 19 -2.58 12.81 -3.49
CA THR A 19 -3.14 12.92 -4.83
C THR A 19 -4.59 13.39 -4.81
N GLU A 20 -5.41 12.90 -3.88
CA GLU A 20 -6.80 13.30 -3.75
C GLU A 20 -6.94 14.79 -3.42
N ILE A 21 -6.14 15.27 -2.48
CA ILE A 21 -6.08 16.69 -2.12
C ILE A 21 -5.64 17.51 -3.34
N PHE A 22 -4.54 17.10 -3.98
CA PHE A 22 -4.04 17.79 -5.16
C PHE A 22 -5.12 17.88 -6.26
N ARG A 23 -5.77 16.76 -6.56
CA ARG A 23 -6.85 16.67 -7.55
C ARG A 23 -8.02 17.58 -7.20
N TRP A 24 -8.43 17.61 -5.93
CA TRP A 24 -9.54 18.43 -5.47
C TRP A 24 -9.30 19.92 -5.71
N PHE A 25 -8.11 20.44 -5.37
CA PHE A 25 -7.76 21.85 -5.62
C PHE A 25 -7.78 22.18 -7.12
N VAL A 26 -7.21 21.29 -7.95
CA VAL A 26 -7.19 21.46 -9.41
C VAL A 26 -8.60 21.45 -9.99
N LEU A 27 -9.44 20.48 -9.61
CA LEU A 27 -10.84 20.39 -10.08
C LEU A 27 -11.69 21.59 -9.65
N LYS A 28 -11.41 22.16 -8.47
CA LYS A 28 -12.10 23.35 -7.97
C LYS A 28 -11.52 24.66 -8.53
N ASN A 29 -10.54 24.61 -9.44
CA ASN A 29 -9.85 25.78 -9.98
C ASN A 29 -9.20 26.67 -8.90
N ILE A 30 -8.88 26.12 -7.73
CA ILE A 30 -8.20 26.83 -6.63
C ILE A 30 -6.69 26.73 -6.89
N THR A 31 -6.25 27.45 -7.91
CA THR A 31 -4.88 27.38 -8.45
C THR A 31 -4.43 28.76 -8.91
N ILE A 32 -3.12 28.95 -9.05
CA ILE A 32 -2.57 30.20 -9.59
C ILE A 32 -2.68 30.14 -11.11
N LYS A 33 -3.51 31.01 -11.69
CA LYS A 33 -3.74 31.08 -13.14
C LYS A 33 -2.72 32.01 -13.78
N MET A 34 -2.05 31.53 -14.82
CA MET A 34 -1.13 32.32 -15.62
C MET A 34 -1.80 32.84 -16.90
N PRO A 35 -1.40 34.01 -17.42
CA PRO A 35 -1.82 34.50 -18.73
C PRO A 35 -1.44 33.54 -19.86
N ALA A 36 -2.16 33.62 -20.98
CA ALA A 36 -1.90 32.78 -22.16
C ALA A 36 -0.51 32.99 -22.80
N SER A 37 0.15 34.12 -22.51
CA SER A 37 1.51 34.42 -22.97
C SER A 37 2.58 33.61 -22.25
N VAL A 38 2.27 32.94 -21.13
CA VAL A 38 3.22 32.19 -20.32
C VAL A 38 3.36 30.77 -20.86
N PRO A 39 4.60 30.27 -21.09
CA PRO A 39 4.82 28.91 -21.57
C PRO A 39 4.15 27.83 -20.69
N PRO A 40 3.62 26.73 -21.28
CA PRO A 40 2.86 25.71 -20.55
C PRO A 40 3.62 25.08 -19.36
N ASN A 41 4.94 24.92 -19.47
CA ASN A 41 5.76 24.35 -18.39
C ASN A 41 5.78 25.23 -17.14
N VAL A 42 5.84 26.55 -17.33
CA VAL A 42 5.82 27.52 -16.22
C VAL A 42 4.42 27.59 -15.63
N SER A 43 3.39 27.66 -16.46
CA SER A 43 1.99 27.65 -16.01
C SER A 43 1.67 26.43 -15.14
N ARG A 44 2.07 25.22 -15.55
CA ARG A 44 1.87 23.99 -14.76
C ARG A 44 2.55 24.02 -13.39
N ALA A 45 3.75 24.60 -13.28
CA ALA A 45 4.44 24.71 -12.01
C ALA A 45 3.65 25.60 -11.03
N PHE A 46 3.12 26.75 -11.49
CA PHE A 46 2.33 27.66 -10.65
C PHE A 46 0.96 27.11 -10.26
N VAL A 47 0.31 26.37 -11.17
CA VAL A 47 -0.94 25.64 -10.87
C VAL A 47 -0.75 24.68 -9.70
N ALA A 48 0.43 24.06 -9.59
CA ALA A 48 0.75 23.09 -8.55
C ALA A 48 1.12 23.70 -7.18
N ILE A 49 1.41 25.01 -7.09
CA ILE A 49 1.90 25.65 -5.85
C ILE A 49 0.87 25.57 -4.73
N ILE A 50 -0.36 26.04 -4.97
CA ILE A 50 -1.42 26.04 -3.95
C ILE A 50 -1.76 24.59 -3.53
N PRO A 51 -2.07 23.65 -4.45
CA PRO A 51 -2.31 22.26 -4.08
C PRO A 51 -1.14 21.64 -3.30
N GLY A 52 0.09 21.85 -3.76
CA GLY A 52 1.30 21.31 -3.14
C GLY A 52 1.54 21.85 -1.73
N PHE A 53 1.32 23.15 -1.51
CA PHE A 53 1.39 23.75 -0.18
C PHE A 53 0.44 23.06 0.81
N PHE A 54 -0.82 22.85 0.43
CA PHE A 54 -1.80 22.19 1.31
C PHE A 54 -1.49 20.71 1.57
N VAL A 55 -0.95 19.99 0.58
CA VAL A 55 -0.46 18.63 0.77
C VAL A 55 0.66 18.60 1.82
N VAL A 56 1.68 19.46 1.67
CA VAL A 56 2.79 19.54 2.63
C VAL A 56 2.31 19.98 4.01
N LEU A 57 1.41 20.97 4.07
CA LEU A 57 0.82 21.47 5.31
C LEU A 57 0.06 20.37 6.07
N LEU A 58 -0.72 19.55 5.36
CA LEU A 58 -1.43 18.43 5.98
C LEU A 58 -0.44 17.45 6.64
N TRP A 59 0.56 16.98 5.90
CA TRP A 59 1.52 16.03 6.45
C TRP A 59 2.36 16.62 7.57
N PHE A 60 2.69 17.91 7.48
CA PHE A 60 3.31 18.64 8.58
C PHE A 60 2.44 18.62 9.84
N ILE A 61 1.14 18.92 9.73
CA ILE A 61 0.20 18.85 10.85
C ILE A 61 0.15 17.44 11.43
N VAL A 62 0.07 16.40 10.58
CA VAL A 62 0.07 14.99 11.01
C VAL A 62 1.34 14.65 11.80
N VAL A 63 2.51 15.11 11.35
CA VAL A 63 3.78 14.91 12.08
C VAL A 63 3.77 15.63 13.42
N VAL A 64 3.29 16.87 13.48
CA VAL A 64 3.17 17.63 14.73
C VAL A 64 2.22 16.95 15.73
N ILE A 65 1.10 16.41 15.25
CA ILE A 65 0.16 15.65 16.09
C ILE A 65 0.81 14.38 16.62
N CYS A 66 1.49 13.60 15.77
CA CYS A 66 2.24 12.41 16.21
C CYS A 66 3.22 12.77 17.34
N TYR A 67 3.99 13.84 17.16
CA TYR A 67 4.95 14.32 18.15
C TYR A 67 4.27 14.69 19.48
N LYS A 68 3.12 15.39 19.44
CA LYS A 68 2.37 15.77 20.64
C LYS A 68 1.77 14.58 21.39
N LEU A 69 1.41 13.51 20.68
CA LEU A 69 0.86 12.29 21.26
C LEU A 69 1.94 11.29 21.71
N GLY A 70 3.23 11.62 21.56
CA GLY A 70 4.33 10.71 21.90
C GLY A 70 4.49 9.54 20.92
N ILE A 71 3.92 9.64 19.72
CA ILE A 71 4.07 8.65 18.66
C ILE A 71 5.37 8.93 17.92
N GLU A 72 6.25 7.93 17.82
CA GLU A 72 7.62 8.08 17.31
C GLU A 72 7.68 8.71 15.92
N ASN A 73 6.80 8.28 15.00
CA ASN A 73 6.66 8.84 13.66
C ASN A 73 5.37 8.33 12.97
N VAL A 74 5.07 8.90 11.80
CA VAL A 74 3.91 8.52 10.97
C VAL A 74 3.97 7.05 10.53
N HIS A 75 5.16 6.48 10.34
CA HIS A 75 5.29 5.06 10.01
C HIS A 75 4.84 4.16 11.16
N ALA A 76 5.18 4.51 12.41
CA ALA A 76 4.71 3.80 13.60
C ALA A 76 3.19 3.91 13.75
N LEU A 77 2.62 5.11 13.58
CA LEU A 77 1.17 5.32 13.62
C LEU A 77 0.44 4.38 12.66
N ILE A 78 0.83 4.37 11.37
CA ILE A 78 0.17 3.57 10.34
C ILE A 78 0.44 2.07 10.56
N ALA A 79 1.64 1.71 11.02
CA ALA A 79 1.97 0.32 11.33
C ALA A 79 1.05 -0.23 12.42
N ASP A 80 0.87 0.50 13.52
CA ASP A 80 0.09 0.02 14.68
C ASP A 80 -1.42 0.07 14.46
N THR A 81 -1.91 1.07 13.73
CA THR A 81 -3.35 1.28 13.53
C THR A 81 -3.93 0.49 12.37
N LEU A 82 -3.19 0.33 11.27
CA LEU A 82 -3.70 -0.31 10.05
C LEU A 82 -2.93 -1.57 9.68
N ALA A 83 -1.61 -1.50 9.56
CA ALA A 83 -0.84 -2.63 9.04
C ALA A 83 -0.91 -3.85 9.99
N LYS A 84 -0.84 -3.62 11.31
CA LYS A 84 -0.88 -4.66 12.33
C LYS A 84 -2.19 -5.46 12.33
N PRO A 85 -3.39 -4.87 12.41
CA PRO A 85 -4.62 -5.65 12.32
C PRO A 85 -4.78 -6.35 10.96
N LEU A 86 -4.45 -5.68 9.85
CA LEU A 86 -4.50 -6.31 8.53
C LEU A 86 -3.50 -7.47 8.39
N SER A 87 -2.35 -7.41 9.05
CA SER A 87 -1.36 -8.49 9.03
C SER A 87 -1.89 -9.81 9.59
N LEU A 88 -2.97 -9.81 10.37
CA LEU A 88 -3.63 -11.03 10.82
C LEU A 88 -4.13 -11.88 9.64
N LEU A 89 -4.48 -11.25 8.53
CA LEU A 89 -4.89 -11.93 7.29
C LEU A 89 -3.75 -12.73 6.65
N THR A 90 -2.50 -12.33 6.86
CA THR A 90 -1.33 -13.01 6.26
C THR A 90 -0.42 -13.68 7.29
N LYS A 91 -0.71 -13.55 8.59
CA LYS A 91 0.05 -14.20 9.67
C LYS A 91 -0.69 -15.36 10.34
N THR A 92 -1.96 -15.58 9.98
CA THR A 92 -2.76 -16.67 10.55
C THR A 92 -3.35 -17.52 9.44
N LEU A 93 -3.49 -18.83 9.71
CA LEU A 93 -4.11 -19.76 8.76
C LEU A 93 -5.58 -19.39 8.46
N PRO A 94 -6.45 -19.11 9.45
CA PRO A 94 -7.82 -18.69 9.18
C PRO A 94 -7.88 -17.39 8.37
N GLY A 95 -6.98 -16.44 8.66
CA GLY A 95 -6.89 -15.16 7.95
C GLY A 95 -6.60 -15.36 6.46
N ILE A 96 -5.62 -16.20 6.12
CA ILE A 96 -5.26 -16.38 4.71
C ILE A 96 -6.30 -17.23 3.96
N ILE A 97 -6.92 -18.21 4.63
CA ILE A 97 -8.03 -18.98 4.06
C ILE A 97 -9.19 -18.05 3.70
N LEU A 98 -9.55 -17.11 4.58
CA LEU A 98 -10.60 -16.13 4.30
C LEU A 98 -10.29 -15.30 3.05
N VAL A 99 -9.05 -14.82 2.90
CA VAL A 99 -8.60 -14.09 1.71
C VAL A 99 -8.77 -14.93 0.44
N ILE A 100 -8.30 -16.18 0.46
CA ILE A 100 -8.39 -17.09 -0.68
C ILE A 100 -9.85 -17.37 -1.04
N LEU A 101 -10.72 -17.60 -0.05
CA LEU A 101 -12.16 -17.80 -0.27
C LEU A 101 -12.82 -16.59 -0.94
N ILE A 102 -12.46 -15.37 -0.52
CA ILE A 102 -12.94 -14.14 -1.16
C ILE A 102 -12.45 -14.06 -2.62
N GLN A 103 -11.19 -14.41 -2.88
CA GLN A 103 -10.67 -14.45 -4.25
C GLN A 103 -11.44 -15.44 -5.12
N CYS A 104 -11.65 -16.68 -4.64
CA CYS A 104 -12.41 -17.70 -5.35
C CYS A 104 -13.85 -17.25 -5.59
N PHE A 105 -14.49 -16.62 -4.60
CA PHE A 105 -15.83 -16.07 -4.73
C PHE A 105 -15.93 -15.08 -5.90
N PHE A 106 -14.97 -14.15 -6.03
CA PHE A 106 -14.95 -13.23 -7.18
C PHE A 106 -14.72 -13.95 -8.51
N TRP A 107 -13.85 -14.97 -8.53
CA TRP A 107 -13.60 -15.77 -9.73
C TRP A 107 -14.86 -16.52 -10.22
N MET A 108 -15.76 -16.92 -9.32
CA MET A 108 -17.05 -17.53 -9.70
C MET A 108 -17.92 -16.60 -10.56
N PHE A 109 -17.75 -15.28 -10.44
CA PHE A 109 -18.47 -14.28 -11.22
C PHE A 109 -17.65 -13.72 -12.39
N GLY A 110 -16.53 -14.36 -12.74
CA GLY A 110 -15.62 -13.88 -13.78
C GLY A 110 -14.82 -12.64 -13.40
N ILE A 111 -14.82 -12.24 -12.13
CA ILE A 111 -14.02 -11.12 -11.61
C ILE A 111 -12.67 -11.68 -11.15
N HIS A 112 -11.57 -11.05 -11.56
CA HIS A 112 -10.23 -11.51 -11.21
C HIS A 112 -9.93 -11.31 -9.71
N GLY A 113 -10.28 -12.30 -8.87
CA GLY A 113 -10.26 -12.16 -7.41
C GLY A 113 -8.90 -11.77 -6.82
N ALA A 114 -7.80 -12.26 -7.41
CA ALA A 114 -6.46 -11.87 -6.97
C ALA A 114 -6.16 -10.38 -7.22
N GLN A 115 -6.69 -9.77 -8.29
CA GLN A 115 -6.55 -8.33 -8.53
C GLN A 115 -7.45 -7.49 -7.61
N VAL A 116 -8.57 -8.05 -7.15
CA VAL A 116 -9.45 -7.38 -6.18
C VAL A 116 -8.79 -7.29 -4.80
N THR A 117 -8.14 -8.37 -4.37
CA THR A 117 -7.55 -8.46 -3.02
C THR A 117 -6.07 -8.05 -2.97
N GLY A 118 -5.37 -8.11 -4.10
CA GLY A 118 -3.94 -7.85 -4.25
C GLY A 118 -3.47 -6.53 -3.64
N PRO A 119 -4.13 -5.38 -3.92
CA PRO A 119 -3.73 -4.08 -3.36
C PRO A 119 -3.67 -4.03 -1.82
N ILE A 120 -4.38 -4.92 -1.14
CA ILE A 120 -4.40 -5.01 0.33
C ILE A 120 -3.42 -6.07 0.82
N ILE A 121 -3.39 -7.23 0.17
CA ILE A 121 -2.72 -8.42 0.69
C ILE A 121 -1.26 -8.53 0.23
N GLU A 122 -0.95 -8.19 -1.02
CA GLU A 122 0.43 -8.28 -1.55
C GLU A 122 1.44 -7.44 -0.74
N PRO A 123 1.13 -6.20 -0.31
CA PRO A 123 1.98 -5.45 0.62
C PRO A 123 2.41 -6.24 1.86
N LEU A 124 1.47 -6.96 2.47
CA LEU A 124 1.70 -7.74 3.69
C LEU A 124 2.50 -9.01 3.41
N LEU A 125 2.20 -9.67 2.29
CA LEU A 125 2.92 -10.86 1.85
C LEU A 125 4.39 -10.53 1.54
N LEU A 126 4.64 -9.43 0.83
CA LEU A 126 6.00 -8.95 0.53
C LEU A 126 6.75 -8.54 1.80
N GLN A 127 6.08 -7.96 2.80
CA GLN A 127 6.68 -7.74 4.11
C GLN A 127 7.11 -9.04 4.78
N ASN A 128 6.27 -10.08 4.75
CA ASN A 128 6.63 -11.39 5.30
C ASN A 128 7.82 -12.02 4.54
N SER A 129 7.83 -11.92 3.21
CA SER A 129 8.94 -12.37 2.35
C SER A 129 10.25 -11.65 2.68
N ASP A 130 10.21 -10.34 2.89
CA ASP A 130 11.39 -9.53 3.22
C ASP A 130 11.95 -9.85 4.61
N VAL A 131 11.06 -10.10 5.60
CA VAL A 131 11.49 -10.60 6.92
C VAL A 131 12.20 -11.94 6.79
N ASN A 132 11.67 -12.86 5.98
CA ASN A 132 12.33 -14.14 5.71
C ASN A 132 13.66 -13.97 4.97
N ARG A 133 13.74 -13.07 3.99
CA ARG A 133 14.96 -12.75 3.25
C ARG A 133 16.07 -12.28 4.20
N ILE A 134 15.74 -11.38 5.13
CA ILE A 134 16.69 -10.86 6.13
C ILE A 134 17.14 -11.99 7.08
N ALA A 135 16.21 -12.83 7.56
CA ALA A 135 16.55 -13.96 8.43
C ALA A 135 17.47 -14.96 7.72
N TYR A 136 17.14 -15.31 6.48
CA TYR A 136 17.93 -16.20 5.63
C TYR A 136 19.35 -15.67 5.40
N GLN A 137 19.49 -14.39 5.03
CA GLN A 137 20.80 -13.74 4.84
C GLN A 137 21.65 -13.72 6.13
N ALA A 138 21.00 -13.73 7.29
CA ALA A 138 21.66 -13.80 8.59
C ALA A 138 21.90 -15.25 9.09
N GLY A 139 21.58 -16.27 8.28
CA GLY A 139 21.69 -17.68 8.67
C GLY A 139 20.72 -18.10 9.78
N LYS A 140 19.59 -17.40 9.93
CA LYS A 140 18.57 -17.67 10.94
C LYS A 140 17.38 -18.41 10.33
N GLU A 141 16.58 -19.03 11.20
CA GLU A 141 15.32 -19.65 10.80
C GLU A 141 14.34 -18.62 10.22
N LEU A 142 13.55 -19.06 9.22
CA LEU A 142 12.58 -18.22 8.52
C LEU A 142 11.29 -18.12 9.35
N PRO A 143 10.89 -16.93 9.82
CA PRO A 143 9.80 -16.79 10.77
C PRO A 143 8.39 -16.87 10.17
N ASN A 144 8.22 -16.64 8.86
CA ASN A 144 6.89 -16.63 8.23
C ASN A 144 6.73 -17.79 7.23
N ILE A 145 5.64 -18.54 7.35
CA ILE A 145 5.26 -19.54 6.34
C ILE A 145 4.48 -18.87 5.20
N ILE A 146 3.47 -18.07 5.56
CA ILE A 146 2.62 -17.37 4.59
C ILE A 146 3.37 -16.15 4.06
N THR A 147 3.89 -16.28 2.85
CA THR A 147 4.68 -15.30 2.10
C THR A 147 4.09 -15.11 0.71
N TYR A 148 4.60 -14.13 -0.04
CA TYR A 148 4.20 -13.96 -1.44
C TYR A 148 4.48 -15.24 -2.22
N GLU A 149 5.69 -15.77 -2.10
CA GLU A 149 6.16 -16.96 -2.79
C GLU A 149 5.34 -18.19 -2.39
N PHE A 150 4.92 -18.32 -1.13
CA PHE A 150 4.07 -19.42 -0.68
C PHE A 150 2.76 -19.49 -1.48
N LEU A 151 2.04 -18.37 -1.62
CA LEU A 151 0.77 -18.36 -2.35
C LEU A 151 0.97 -18.60 -3.84
N TYR A 152 1.88 -17.87 -4.48
CA TYR A 152 2.01 -17.92 -5.94
C TYR A 152 2.72 -19.19 -6.45
N ASN A 153 3.56 -19.84 -5.64
CA ASN A 153 4.25 -21.05 -6.06
C ASN A 153 3.55 -22.35 -5.64
N PHE A 154 2.75 -22.34 -4.57
CA PHE A 154 2.14 -23.57 -4.04
C PHE A 154 0.61 -23.57 -4.04
N VAL A 155 -0.03 -22.42 -3.78
CA VAL A 155 -1.51 -22.34 -3.69
C VAL A 155 -2.14 -22.03 -5.04
N PHE A 156 -1.56 -21.09 -5.79
CA PHE A 156 -2.06 -20.60 -7.08
C PHE A 156 -1.33 -21.24 -8.26
N SER A 157 -0.99 -22.53 -8.11
CA SER A 157 -0.27 -23.32 -9.09
C SER A 157 -1.09 -23.49 -10.37
N GLY A 158 -0.73 -22.74 -11.41
CA GLY A 158 -1.44 -22.71 -12.70
C GLY A 158 -2.49 -21.61 -12.82
N GLY A 159 -2.58 -20.67 -11.86
CA GLY A 159 -3.46 -19.50 -11.93
C GLY A 159 -4.44 -19.41 -10.77
N ALA A 160 -5.76 -19.39 -11.05
CA ALA A 160 -6.80 -19.36 -10.03
C ALA A 160 -6.95 -20.74 -9.34
N GLY A 161 -6.17 -20.97 -8.28
CA GLY A 161 -6.10 -22.24 -7.55
C GLY A 161 -5.06 -23.20 -8.12
N CYS A 162 -5.25 -24.51 -7.94
CA CYS A 162 -4.35 -25.56 -8.43
C CYS A 162 -4.71 -26.06 -9.83
N LEU A 163 -4.84 -25.14 -10.80
CA LEU A 163 -5.27 -25.44 -12.17
C LEU A 163 -4.39 -26.48 -12.88
N PHE A 164 -3.10 -26.54 -12.58
CA PHE A 164 -2.22 -27.56 -13.15
C PHE A 164 -2.59 -29.00 -12.75
N ALA A 165 -3.28 -29.20 -11.63
CA ALA A 165 -3.72 -30.53 -11.22
C ALA A 165 -5.06 -30.94 -11.85
N LEU A 166 -5.77 -30.01 -12.51
CA LEU A 166 -7.07 -30.24 -13.14
C LEU A 166 -6.93 -30.69 -14.62
N ALA A 167 -5.85 -30.26 -15.28
CA ALA A 167 -5.54 -30.58 -16.67
C ALA A 167 -4.71 -31.88 -16.77
#